data_AF-X1KR62-F1
#
_entry.id   AF-X1KR62-F1
#
_cell.length_a   1.000
_cell.length_b   1.000
_cell.length_c   1.000
_cell.angle_alpha   90.00
_cell.angle_beta   90.00
_cell.angle_gamma   90.00
#
_symmetry.space_group_name_H-M   'P 1'
#
loop_
_entity.id
_entity.type
_entity.pdbx_description
1 polymer ?
#
loop_
_entity_poly.entity_id
_entity_poly.type
_entity_poly.pdbx_seq_one_letter_code
_entity_poly.pdbx_strand_id
1 'polypeptide(L)'
;MSNVPHPELASVELDEFQYDNRIVRDFAIATILFGLIGMLVGLLAALQLVFPNLNFDLPFLTFSRIRPLHTNAVIFAFVGNGFFTGLYYSVPRVLRTPIWSPALSRFHFWAWQAIILGAAISLPMGFTTSKEYAELEWPFDIAIAVVWVS
;
A
#
# COMPACT_ATOMS: atom_id res chain seq x y z
N MET A 1 -31.15 -62.26 9.87
CA MET A 1 -30.51 -61.38 8.86
C MET A 1 -30.42 -60.00 9.50
N SER A 2 -29.52 -59.88 10.47
CA SER A 2 -28.17 -59.25 10.45
C SER A 2 -28.26 -57.82 10.99
N ASN A 3 -28.17 -57.75 12.32
CA ASN A 3 -28.03 -56.53 13.11
C ASN A 3 -26.57 -56.04 12.96
N VAL A 4 -26.22 -55.53 11.77
CA VAL A 4 -24.87 -55.07 11.46
C VAL A 4 -24.68 -53.71 12.14
N PRO A 5 -23.72 -53.56 13.07
CA PRO A 5 -23.42 -52.27 13.67
C PRO A 5 -22.88 -51.34 12.57
N HIS A 6 -23.56 -50.22 12.33
CA HIS A 6 -23.00 -49.15 11.52
C HIS A 6 -21.89 -48.47 12.33
N PRO A 7 -20.64 -48.40 11.84
CA PRO A 7 -19.62 -47.62 12.51
C PRO A 7 -20.11 -46.16 12.56
N GLU A 8 -20.10 -45.56 13.75
CA GLU A 8 -20.34 -44.12 13.91
C GLU A 8 -19.35 -43.40 12.99
N LEU A 9 -19.88 -42.75 11.95
CA LEU A 9 -19.10 -41.91 11.07
C LEU A 9 -18.56 -40.78 11.94
N ALA A 10 -17.27 -40.85 12.28
CA ALA A 10 -16.56 -39.75 12.93
C ALA A 10 -16.91 -38.48 12.15
N SER A 11 -17.55 -37.52 12.82
CA SER A 11 -17.87 -36.23 12.23
C SER A 11 -16.56 -35.63 11.73
N VAL A 12 -16.41 -35.52 10.42
CA VAL A 12 -15.30 -34.80 9.82
C VAL A 12 -15.43 -33.36 10.31
N GLU A 13 -14.65 -32.97 11.32
CA GLU A 13 -14.48 -31.57 11.68
C GLU A 13 -13.86 -30.89 10.47
N LEU A 14 -14.68 -30.12 9.75
CA LEU A 14 -14.19 -29.26 8.69
C LEU A 14 -13.47 -28.10 9.37
N ASP A 15 -12.15 -28.00 9.19
CA ASP A 15 -11.40 -26.83 9.61
C ASP A 15 -12.01 -25.58 8.95
N GLU A 16 -12.67 -24.76 9.76
CA GLU A 16 -13.26 -23.51 9.31
C GLU A 16 -12.20 -22.41 9.33
N PHE A 17 -11.52 -22.21 8.19
CA PHE A 17 -10.51 -21.16 8.05
C PHE A 17 -11.17 -19.77 7.90
N GLN A 18 -10.97 -18.90 8.88
CA GLN A 18 -11.39 -17.50 8.81
C GLN A 18 -10.31 -16.66 8.11
N TYR A 19 -10.67 -16.01 7.00
CA TYR A 19 -9.77 -15.06 6.31
C TYR A 19 -9.79 -13.69 6.98
N ASP A 20 -8.60 -13.14 7.27
CA ASP A 20 -8.48 -11.77 7.79
C ASP A 20 -8.78 -10.75 6.67
N ASN A 21 -10.02 -10.28 6.65
CA ASN A 21 -10.48 -9.24 5.72
C ASN A 21 -10.24 -7.82 6.23
N ARG A 22 -9.84 -7.65 7.49
CA ARG A 22 -9.62 -6.32 8.06
C ARG A 22 -8.44 -5.66 7.37
N ILE A 23 -7.32 -6.38 7.26
CA ILE A 23 -6.11 -5.83 6.64
C ILE A 23 -6.33 -5.50 5.16
N VAL A 24 -7.09 -6.34 4.44
CA VAL A 24 -7.47 -6.10 3.05
C VAL A 24 -8.28 -4.81 2.94
N ARG A 25 -9.28 -4.62 3.82
CA ARG A 25 -10.10 -3.41 3.83
C ARG A 25 -9.27 -2.17 4.15
N ASP A 26 -8.37 -2.26 5.11
CA ASP A 26 -7.52 -1.13 5.52
C ASP A 26 -6.62 -0.68 4.34
N PHE A 27 -5.98 -1.63 3.64
CA PHE A 27 -5.23 -1.33 2.41
C PHE A 27 -6.12 -0.84 1.26
N ALA A 28 -7.34 -1.37 1.10
CA ALA A 28 -8.27 -0.93 0.05
C ALA A 28 -8.70 0.53 0.27
N ILE A 29 -9.02 0.90 1.51
CA ILE A 29 -9.35 2.28 1.87
C ILE A 29 -8.15 3.20 1.63
N ALA A 30 -6.96 2.79 2.05
CA ALA A 30 -5.73 3.55 1.80
C ALA A 30 -5.48 3.73 0.29
N THR A 31 -5.70 2.68 -0.52
CA THR A 31 -5.60 2.73 -1.98
C THR A 31 -6.50 3.82 -2.54
N ILE A 32 -7.80 3.82 -2.20
CA ILE A 32 -8.74 4.83 -2.70
C ILE A 32 -8.33 6.24 -2.26
N LEU A 33 -7.95 6.41 -0.99
CA LEU A 33 -7.54 7.69 -0.43
C LEU A 33 -6.29 8.26 -1.14
N PHE A 34 -5.22 7.47 -1.23
CA PHE A 34 -3.99 7.91 -1.89
C PHE A 34 -4.13 8.01 -3.41
N GLY A 35 -5.02 7.23 -4.02
CA GLY A 35 -5.40 7.39 -5.42
C GLY A 35 -6.00 8.77 -5.67
N LEU A 36 -6.96 9.18 -4.83
CA LEU A 36 -7.53 10.52 -4.91
C LEU A 36 -6.47 11.61 -4.71
N ILE A 37 -5.65 11.51 -3.66
CA ILE A 37 -4.59 12.49 -3.37
C ILE A 37 -3.59 12.57 -4.52
N GLY A 38 -3.06 11.43 -4.99
CA GLY A 38 -2.09 11.37 -6.07
C GLY A 38 -2.62 12.00 -7.36
N MET A 39 -3.88 11.73 -7.71
CA MET A 39 -4.52 12.34 -8.89
C MET A 39 -4.74 13.85 -8.73
N LEU A 40 -5.09 14.34 -7.54
CA LEU A 40 -5.23 15.77 -7.26
C LEU A 40 -3.88 16.51 -7.35
N VAL A 41 -2.81 15.91 -6.82
CA VAL A 41 -1.45 16.46 -6.95
C VAL A 41 -1.00 16.46 -8.41
N GLY A 42 -1.35 15.42 -9.18
CA GLY A 42 -1.11 15.36 -10.63
C GLY A 42 -1.87 16.44 -11.40
N LEU A 43 -3.13 16.69 -11.03
CA LEU A 43 -3.93 17.77 -11.60
C LEU A 43 -3.30 19.14 -11.30
N LEU A 44 -2.83 19.37 -10.08
CA LEU A 44 -2.10 20.59 -9.72
C LEU A 44 -0.84 20.75 -10.60
N ALA A 45 -0.03 19.70 -10.72
CA ALA A 45 1.18 19.71 -11.55
C ALA A 45 0.86 20.04 -13.02
N ALA A 46 -0.21 19.46 -13.57
CA ALA A 46 -0.67 19.74 -14.93
C ALA A 46 -1.11 21.20 -15.08
N LEU A 47 -1.85 21.74 -14.12
CA LEU A 47 -2.28 23.13 -14.13
C LEU A 47 -1.10 24.11 -14.01
N GLN A 48 -0.05 23.76 -13.27
CA GLN A 48 1.17 24.57 -13.16
C GLN A 48 1.94 24.70 -14.48
N LEU A 49 1.86 23.70 -15.37
CA LEU A 49 2.44 23.77 -16.72
C LEU A 49 1.69 24.76 -17.63
N VAL A 50 0.38 24.91 -17.44
CA VAL A 50 -0.46 25.83 -18.22
C VAL A 50 -0.49 27.24 -17.62
N PHE A 51 -0.56 27.31 -16.28
CA PHE A 51 -0.68 28.54 -15.50
C PHE A 51 0.46 28.60 -14.46
N PRO A 52 1.63 29.17 -14.81
CA PRO A 52 2.79 29.24 -13.91
C PRO A 52 2.52 29.95 -12.58
N ASN A 53 1.52 30.83 -12.51
CA ASN A 53 1.11 31.51 -11.27
C ASN A 53 0.66 30.53 -10.16
N LEU A 54 0.28 29.30 -10.51
CA LEU A 54 -0.10 28.25 -9.55
C LEU A 54 1.11 27.59 -8.87
N ASN A 55 2.33 28.07 -9.08
CA ASN A 55 3.47 27.76 -8.22
C ASN A 55 3.44 28.55 -6.90
N PHE A 56 2.58 29.57 -6.80
CA PHE A 56 2.34 30.40 -5.61
C PHE A 56 3.59 31.09 -5.02
N ASP A 57 4.70 31.15 -5.75
CA ASP A 57 6.02 31.60 -5.27
C ASP A 57 6.48 30.90 -3.97
N LEU A 58 5.95 29.70 -3.71
CA LEU A 58 6.25 28.89 -2.54
C LEU A 58 7.18 27.74 -2.93
N PRO A 59 8.38 27.60 -2.32
CA PRO A 59 9.37 26.60 -2.73
C PRO A 59 8.83 25.16 -2.77
N PHE A 60 7.95 24.81 -1.82
CA PHE A 60 7.38 23.48 -1.65
C PHE A 60 6.25 23.15 -2.65
N LEU A 61 5.59 24.15 -3.23
CA LEU A 61 4.53 23.96 -4.24
C LEU A 61 5.06 24.12 -5.67
N THR A 62 6.35 24.32 -5.87
CA THR A 62 6.89 24.42 -7.23
C THR A 62 6.74 23.11 -8.00
N PHE A 63 6.52 23.21 -9.31
CA PHE A 63 6.36 22.06 -10.21
C PHE A 63 7.49 21.03 -10.06
N SER A 64 8.73 21.49 -9.89
CA SER A 64 9.90 20.62 -9.73
C SER A 64 9.84 19.71 -8.49
N ARG A 65 9.15 20.14 -7.43
CA ARG A 65 8.97 19.35 -6.20
C ARG A 65 7.64 18.61 -6.13
N ILE A 66 6.59 19.17 -6.72
CA ILE A 66 5.27 18.54 -6.80
C ILE A 66 5.26 17.37 -7.78
N ARG A 67 6.05 17.42 -8.85
CA ARG A 67 6.16 16.30 -9.81
C ARG A 67 6.65 14.99 -9.17
N PRO A 68 7.80 14.95 -8.47
CA PRO A 68 8.25 13.71 -7.82
C PRO A 68 7.30 13.29 -6.68
N LEU A 69 6.62 14.23 -6.02
CA LEU A 69 5.55 13.89 -5.07
C LEU A 69 4.39 13.16 -5.76
N HIS A 70 3.92 13.66 -6.91
CA HIS A 70 2.86 13.03 -7.68
C HIS A 70 3.24 11.60 -8.12
N THR A 71 4.42 11.42 -8.71
CA THR A 71 4.85 10.09 -9.19
C THR A 71 4.94 9.08 -8.05
N ASN A 72 5.54 9.47 -6.92
CA ASN A 72 5.64 8.61 -5.73
C ASN A 72 4.26 8.32 -5.11
N ALA A 73 3.37 9.31 -5.03
CA ALA A 73 2.02 9.11 -4.52
C ALA A 73 1.20 8.16 -5.41
N VAL A 74 1.30 8.27 -6.73
CA VAL A 74 0.55 7.37 -7.62
C VAL A 74 1.12 5.96 -7.63
N ILE A 75 2.45 5.80 -7.61
CA ILE A 75 3.08 4.49 -7.70
C ILE A 75 3.13 3.80 -6.35
N PHE A 76 3.79 4.37 -5.35
CA PHE A 76 4.00 3.69 -4.08
C PHE A 76 2.81 3.80 -3.14
N ALA A 77 2.10 4.93 -3.14
CA ALA A 77 0.92 5.08 -2.27
C ALA A 77 -0.34 4.48 -2.89
N PHE A 78 -0.71 4.82 -4.13
CA PHE A 78 -1.89 4.23 -4.76
C PHE A 78 -1.65 2.79 -5.23
N VAL A 79 -0.76 2.56 -6.20
CA VAL A 79 -0.54 1.20 -6.74
C VAL A 79 0.05 0.26 -5.69
N GLY A 80 0.96 0.73 -4.83
CA GLY A 80 1.53 -0.07 -3.74
C GLY A 80 0.49 -0.57 -2.74
N ASN A 81 -0.41 0.29 -2.24
CA ASN A 81 -1.50 -0.16 -1.37
C ASN A 81 -2.47 -1.10 -2.12
N GLY A 82 -2.71 -0.87 -3.41
CA GLY A 82 -3.53 -1.73 -4.25
C GLY A 82 -2.94 -3.13 -4.41
N PHE A 83 -1.60 -3.21 -4.58
CA PHE A 83 -0.86 -4.47 -4.61
C PHE A 83 -1.02 -5.24 -3.29
N PHE A 84 -0.79 -4.59 -2.14
CA PHE A 84 -0.98 -5.24 -0.84
C PHE A 84 -2.43 -5.69 -0.60
N THR A 85 -3.42 -4.90 -1.04
CA THR A 85 -4.84 -5.29 -1.01
C THR A 85 -5.05 -6.59 -1.78
N GLY A 86 -4.57 -6.64 -3.03
CA GLY A 86 -4.67 -7.81 -3.89
C GLY A 86 -3.95 -9.02 -3.32
N LEU A 87 -2.74 -8.85 -2.79
CA LEU A 87 -1.93 -9.92 -2.21
C LEU A 87 -2.60 -10.53 -0.96
N TYR A 88 -2.98 -9.70 0.00
CA TYR A 88 -3.63 -10.17 1.23
C TYR A 88 -5.02 -10.75 0.99
N TYR A 89 -5.70 -10.33 -0.06
CA TYR A 89 -6.97 -10.92 -0.46
C TYR A 89 -6.80 -12.25 -1.19
N SER A 90 -5.94 -12.29 -2.21
CA SER A 90 -5.84 -13.42 -3.14
C SER A 90 -5.08 -14.61 -2.57
N VAL A 91 -3.93 -14.39 -1.92
CA VAL A 91 -3.03 -15.47 -1.47
C VAL A 91 -3.75 -16.47 -0.56
N PRO A 92 -4.48 -16.03 0.50
CA PRO A 92 -5.17 -16.97 1.39
C PRO A 92 -6.27 -17.77 0.69
N ARG A 93 -6.93 -17.17 -0.30
CA ARG A 93 -8.07 -17.76 -1.01
C ARG A 93 -7.63 -18.77 -2.06
N VAL A 94 -6.56 -18.45 -2.80
CA VAL A 94 -6.00 -19.35 -3.82
C VAL A 94 -5.35 -20.56 -3.17
N LEU A 95 -4.59 -20.34 -2.09
CA LEU A 95 -3.88 -21.41 -1.37
C LEU A 95 -4.75 -22.11 -0.32
N ARG A 96 -5.96 -21.60 -0.06
CA ARG A 96 -6.89 -22.08 0.97
C ARG A 96 -6.24 -22.23 2.35
N THR A 97 -5.40 -21.25 2.71
CA THR A 97 -4.67 -21.22 3.98
C THR A 97 -4.68 -19.81 4.57
N PRO A 98 -4.78 -19.64 5.89
CA PRO A 98 -4.68 -18.32 6.50
C PRO A 98 -3.29 -17.71 6.29
N ILE A 99 -3.19 -16.37 6.35
CA ILE A 99 -1.89 -15.68 6.36
C ILE A 99 -1.09 -16.14 7.57
N TRP A 100 0.20 -16.42 7.37
CA TRP A 100 1.11 -16.95 8.38
C TRP A 100 1.15 -16.11 9.67
N SER A 101 1.23 -14.77 9.55
CA SER A 101 1.34 -13.87 10.70
C SER A 101 0.43 -12.64 10.57
N PRO A 102 -0.59 -12.49 11.43
CA PRO A 102 -1.41 -11.27 11.51
C PRO A 102 -0.64 -10.06 12.06
N ALA A 103 0.42 -10.28 12.84
CA ALA A 103 1.27 -9.19 13.33
C ALA A 103 2.10 -8.59 12.18
N LEU A 104 2.61 -9.44 11.30
CA LEU A 104 3.37 -9.03 10.13
C LEU A 104 2.50 -8.25 9.13
N SER A 105 1.26 -8.68 8.90
CA SER A 105 0.36 -7.96 8.00
C SER A 105 0.04 -6.55 8.49
N ARG A 106 -0.12 -6.37 9.81
CA ARG A 106 -0.25 -5.05 10.44
C ARG A 106 1.04 -4.22 10.36
N PHE A 107 2.19 -4.86 10.50
CA PHE A 107 3.49 -4.21 10.31
C PHE A 107 3.60 -3.65 8.88
N HIS A 108 3.31 -4.46 7.84
CA HIS A 108 3.33 -3.97 6.46
C HIS A 108 2.41 -2.79 6.26
N PHE A 109 1.18 -2.83 6.79
CA PHE A 109 0.26 -1.71 6.66
C PHE A 109 0.83 -0.42 7.27
N TRP A 110 1.16 -0.43 8.55
CA TRP A 110 1.60 0.77 9.26
C TRP A 110 2.96 1.27 8.80
N ALA A 111 3.90 0.38 8.52
CA ALA A 111 5.22 0.75 8.01
C ALA A 111 5.11 1.35 6.60
N TRP A 112 4.29 0.77 5.72
CA TRP A 112 4.04 1.33 4.39
C TRP A 112 3.38 2.71 4.48
N GLN A 113 2.39 2.90 5.36
CA GLN A 113 1.76 4.20 5.57
C GLN A 113 2.78 5.24 6.09
N ALA A 114 3.67 4.84 7.00
CA ALA A 114 4.71 5.72 7.53
C ALA A 114 5.71 6.17 6.44
N ILE A 115 6.11 5.26 5.54
CA ILE A 115 6.96 5.58 4.39
C ILE A 115 6.27 6.58 3.47
N ILE A 116 4.99 6.36 3.13
CA ILE A 116 4.20 7.26 2.29
C ILE A 116 4.09 8.65 2.92
N LEU A 117 3.79 8.74 4.21
CA LEU A 117 3.70 10.02 4.91
C LEU A 117 5.05 10.74 4.98
N GLY A 118 6.14 9.99 5.19
CA GLY A 118 7.49 10.54 5.15
C GLY A 118 7.86 11.07 3.77
N ALA A 119 7.51 10.35 2.69
CA ALA A 119 7.67 10.78 1.31
C ALA A 119 6.88 12.07 1.00
N ALA A 120 5.65 12.17 1.52
CA ALA A 120 4.81 13.35 1.35
C ALA A 120 5.39 14.62 1.98
N ILE A 121 6.26 14.46 2.99
CA ILE A 121 6.94 15.57 3.67
C ILE A 121 8.31 15.83 3.03
N SER A 122 9.10 14.79 2.78
CA SER A 122 10.49 14.92 2.33
C SER A 122 10.62 15.51 0.93
N LEU A 123 9.76 15.08 -0.01
CA LEU A 123 9.84 15.51 -1.40
C LEU A 123 9.52 17.01 -1.58
N PRO A 124 8.44 17.58 -0.97
CA PRO A 124 8.22 19.03 -1.00
C PRO A 124 9.30 19.84 -0.28
N MET A 125 9.97 19.26 0.73
CA MET A 125 11.12 19.89 1.37
C MET A 125 12.36 19.94 0.47
N GLY A 126 12.38 19.14 -0.61
CA GLY A 126 13.45 19.12 -1.59
C GLY A 126 14.54 18.08 -1.32
N PHE A 127 14.31 17.15 -0.39
CA PHE A 127 15.20 16.02 -0.17
C PHE A 127 14.95 14.98 -1.26
N THR A 128 15.82 14.96 -2.26
CA THR A 128 15.71 13.99 -3.35
C THR A 128 17.04 13.62 -3.96
N THR A 129 17.17 12.35 -4.33
CA THR A 129 18.33 11.80 -5.04
C THR A 129 18.33 12.12 -6.55
N SER A 130 17.26 12.76 -7.07
CA SER A 130 17.05 13.10 -8.49
C SER A 130 16.94 11.91 -9.46
N LYS A 131 16.85 10.67 -8.94
CA LYS A 131 16.59 9.47 -9.74
C LYS A 131 15.08 9.23 -9.83
N GLU A 132 14.54 9.17 -11.05
CA GLU A 132 13.11 8.92 -11.25
C GLU A 132 12.69 7.58 -10.61
N TYR A 133 11.57 7.60 -9.88
CA TYR A 133 11.01 6.48 -9.12
C TYR A 133 11.87 5.98 -7.95
N ALA A 134 13.01 6.62 -7.69
CA ALA A 134 13.89 6.38 -6.55
C ALA A 134 14.24 7.70 -5.88
N GLU A 135 13.31 8.66 -5.89
CA GLU A 135 13.56 10.04 -5.48
C GLU A 135 13.79 10.17 -3.98
N LEU A 136 13.31 9.22 -3.17
CA LEU A 136 13.45 9.24 -1.72
C LEU A 136 14.90 9.03 -1.29
N GLU A 137 15.24 9.59 -0.14
CA GLU A 137 16.58 9.44 0.44
C GLU A 137 16.82 8.05 1.01
N TRP A 138 18.09 7.69 1.17
CA TRP A 138 18.55 6.37 1.63
C TRP A 138 17.85 5.79 2.89
N PRO A 139 17.38 6.56 3.91
CA PRO A 139 16.68 5.97 5.03
C PRO A 139 15.34 5.35 4.62
N PHE A 140 14.67 5.93 3.62
CA PHE A 140 13.43 5.41 3.07
C PHE A 140 13.70 4.17 2.22
N ASP A 141 14.80 4.12 1.47
CA ASP A 141 15.18 2.94 0.70
C ASP A 141 15.36 1.71 1.62
N ILE A 142 16.04 1.90 2.76
CA ILE A 142 16.21 0.84 3.76
C ILE A 142 14.86 0.46 4.36
N ALA A 143 14.02 1.44 4.72
CA ALA A 143 12.70 1.16 5.29
C ALA A 143 11.82 0.37 4.31
N ILE A 144 11.80 0.74 3.04
CA ILE A 144 11.10 0.02 1.98
C ILE A 144 11.63 -1.41 1.86
N ALA A 145 12.95 -1.59 1.80
CA ALA A 145 13.56 -2.92 1.71
C ALA A 145 13.18 -3.81 2.90
N VAL A 146 13.18 -3.28 4.11
CA VAL A 146 12.77 -4.01 5.32
C VAL A 146 11.30 -4.44 5.22
N VAL A 147 10.40 -3.52 4.87
CA VAL A 147 8.96 -3.80 4.74
C VAL A 147 8.66 -4.78 3.62
N TRP A 148 9.46 -4.77 2.55
CA TRP A 148 9.24 -5.63 1.39
C TRP A 148 9.73 -7.07 1.59
N VAL A 149 10.76 -7.26 2.41
CA VAL A 149 11.36 -8.58 2.68
C VAL A 149 10.66 -9.31 3.82
N SER A 150 10.07 -8.58 4.77
CA SER A 150 9.43 -9.15 5.95
C SER A 150 8.19 -9.98 5.63
#